data_AF-A0A845VIA2-F1
#
_entry.id   AF-A0A845VIA2-F1
#
_cell.length_a   1.000
_cell.length_b   1.000
_cell.length_c   1.000
_cell.angle_alpha   90.00
_cell.angle_beta   90.00
_cell.angle_gamma   90.00
#
_symmetry.space_group_name_H-M   'P 1'
#
loop_
_entity.id
_entity.type
_entity.pdbx_description
1 polymer ?
#
loop_
_entity_poly.entity_id
_entity_poly.type
_entity_poly.pdbx_seq_one_letter_code
_entity_poly.pdbx_strand_id
1 'polypeptide(L)'
;MDVVVIIRHYAAYVWSVLKDPTHMHSFQSVFIEQPKLLEKLSDLETEIVAAIDETMPLWQRAAVFWKAIYAMVVSYRKQYPNWLFYRYEDLALAPLEGFRSLCQDLNLEFTDNVEQIIKHHAINELPEEQDLNSHVKRFRSDKHVYDWKQFLEQEQILAIRHITEPIASEFYGEGDW
;
A
#
# COMPACT_ATOMS: atom_id res chain seq x y z
N MET A 1 7.21 21.06 3.57
CA MET A 1 7.37 19.94 2.62
C MET A 1 6.09 19.15 2.70
N ASP A 2 5.40 19.04 1.57
CA ASP A 2 4.15 18.30 1.51
C ASP A 2 4.47 16.83 1.28
N VAL A 3 3.93 15.97 2.13
CA VAL A 3 4.16 14.53 2.10
C VAL A 3 2.82 13.83 2.05
N VAL A 4 2.67 12.99 1.03
CA VAL A 4 1.48 12.16 0.82
C VAL A 4 1.90 10.71 1.02
N VAL A 5 1.23 10.04 1.94
CA VAL A 5 1.41 8.62 2.22
C VAL A 5 0.16 7.88 1.79
N ILE A 6 0.32 6.92 0.88
CA ILE A 6 -0.77 6.04 0.45
C ILE A 6 -0.65 4.72 1.20
N ILE A 7 -1.71 4.35 1.90
CA ILE A 7 -1.84 3.12 2.68
C ILE A 7 -2.61 2.10 1.85
N ARG A 8 -2.00 0.96 1.56
CA ARG A 8 -2.62 -0.12 0.80
C ARG A 8 -3.00 -1.26 1.72
N HIS A 9 -4.15 -1.88 1.46
CA HIS A 9 -4.67 -2.99 2.24
C HIS A 9 -3.68 -4.15 2.26
N TYR A 10 -3.41 -4.69 3.44
CA TYR A 10 -2.36 -5.69 3.66
C TYR A 10 -2.58 -6.95 2.80
N ALA A 11 -3.81 -7.44 2.65
CA ALA A 11 -4.10 -8.61 1.82
C ALA A 11 -3.93 -8.31 0.32
N ALA A 12 -4.26 -7.09 -0.11
CA ALA A 12 -4.04 -6.65 -1.48
C ALA A 12 -2.55 -6.51 -1.79
N TYR A 13 -1.75 -6.05 -0.81
CA TYR A 13 -0.29 -6.02 -0.90
C TYR A 13 0.29 -7.43 -0.99
N VAL A 14 -0.09 -8.35 -0.09
CA VAL A 14 0.38 -9.74 -0.12
C VAL A 14 0.05 -10.40 -1.46
N TRP A 15 -1.18 -10.24 -1.95
CA TRP A 15 -1.57 -10.72 -3.28
C TRP A 15 -0.72 -10.11 -4.41
N SER A 16 -0.39 -8.82 -4.33
CA SER A 16 0.51 -8.16 -5.29
C SER A 16 1.89 -8.80 -5.33
N VAL A 17 2.44 -9.18 -4.17
CA VAL A 17 3.74 -9.84 -4.05
C VAL A 17 3.69 -11.29 -4.53
N LEU A 18 2.58 -12.00 -4.30
CA LEU A 18 2.40 -13.36 -4.81
C LEU A 18 2.28 -13.41 -6.33
N LYS A 19 1.63 -12.41 -6.94
CA LYS A 19 1.56 -12.28 -8.40
C LYS A 19 2.92 -11.99 -9.02
N ASP A 20 3.71 -11.15 -8.37
CA ASP A 20 5.06 -10.80 -8.82
C ASP A 20 5.95 -10.50 -7.59
N PRO A 21 6.85 -11.44 -7.23
CA PRO A 21 7.74 -11.29 -6.09
C PRO A 21 8.67 -10.08 -6.18
N THR A 22 8.91 -9.51 -7.37
CA THR A 22 9.75 -8.33 -7.55
C THR A 22 9.13 -7.05 -6.94
N HIS A 23 7.83 -7.08 -6.64
CA HIS A 23 7.15 -5.99 -5.92
C HIS A 23 7.58 -5.86 -4.46
N MET A 24 8.18 -6.90 -3.87
CA MET A 24 8.71 -6.84 -2.51
C MET A 24 10.20 -6.55 -2.56
N HIS A 25 10.61 -5.46 -1.92
CA HIS A 25 12.03 -5.19 -1.71
C HIS A 25 12.66 -6.25 -0.79
N SER A 26 13.96 -6.46 -0.92
CA SER A 26 14.68 -7.36 -0.01
C SER A 26 14.67 -6.77 1.41
N PHE A 27 14.26 -7.59 2.38
CA PHE A 27 14.32 -7.24 3.80
C PHE A 27 15.74 -6.87 4.24
N GLN A 28 16.72 -7.64 3.77
CA GLN A 28 18.14 -7.39 4.02
C GLN A 28 18.51 -5.96 3.62
N SER A 29 18.17 -5.56 2.39
CA SER A 29 18.52 -4.22 1.88
C SER A 29 17.76 -3.07 2.54
N VAL A 30 16.53 -3.32 3.01
CA VAL A 30 15.67 -2.26 3.56
C VAL A 30 15.95 -2.06 5.04
N PHE A 31 16.09 -3.13 5.81
CA PHE A 31 16.14 -3.05 7.27
C PHE A 31 17.53 -3.36 7.84
N ILE A 32 18.25 -4.35 7.30
CA ILE A 32 19.50 -4.81 7.90
C ILE A 32 20.70 -3.98 7.43
N GLU A 33 20.78 -3.70 6.13
CA GLU A 33 21.88 -2.93 5.53
C GLU A 33 21.75 -1.42 5.75
N GLN A 34 20.78 -0.98 6.55
CA GLN A 34 20.54 0.43 6.88
C GLN A 34 20.67 0.69 8.39
N PRO A 35 21.89 0.75 8.96
CA PRO A 35 22.09 0.91 10.40
C PRO A 35 21.38 2.14 10.99
N LYS A 36 21.35 3.26 10.24
CA LYS A 36 20.66 4.49 10.67
C LYS A 36 19.13 4.37 10.71
N LEU A 37 18.55 3.42 9.98
CA LEU A 37 17.13 3.13 10.08
C LEU A 37 16.85 2.40 11.39
N LEU A 38 17.65 1.36 11.70
CA LEU A 38 17.53 0.57 12.93
C LEU A 38 17.63 1.42 14.19
N GLU A 39 18.55 2.40 14.22
CA GLU A 39 18.68 3.36 15.33
C GLU A 39 17.43 4.22 15.59
N LYS A 40 16.55 4.35 14.58
CA LYS A 40 15.33 5.16 14.66
C LYS A 40 14.08 4.33 14.90
N LEU A 41 14.18 3.00 14.81
CA LEU A 41 13.06 2.13 15.09
C LEU A 41 12.77 2.15 16.59
N SER A 42 11.48 2.17 16.92
CA SER A 42 11.00 1.84 18.26
C SER A 42 11.26 0.37 18.58
N ASP A 43 11.12 0.00 19.85
CA ASP A 43 11.26 -1.40 20.29
C ASP A 43 10.28 -2.32 19.54
N LEU A 44 9.03 -1.87 19.36
CA LEU A 44 8.01 -2.62 18.60
C LEU A 44 8.42 -2.82 17.13
N GLU A 45 8.89 -1.77 16.46
CA GLU A 45 9.33 -1.86 15.07
C GLU A 45 10.55 -2.78 14.93
N THR A 46 11.45 -2.74 15.90
CA THR A 46 12.63 -3.62 15.96
C THR A 46 12.22 -5.09 16.13
N GLU A 47 11.27 -5.38 17.01
CA GLU A 47 10.73 -6.73 17.21
C GLU A 47 10.07 -7.26 15.93
N ILE A 48 9.28 -6.44 15.23
CA ILE A 48 8.63 -6.83 13.97
C ILE A 48 9.69 -7.16 12.90
N VAL A 49 10.75 -6.36 12.80
CA VAL A 49 11.85 -6.60 11.85
C VAL A 49 12.64 -7.85 12.23
N ALA A 50 12.85 -8.11 13.52
CA ALA A 50 13.56 -9.31 13.98
C ALA A 50 12.75 -10.61 13.79
N ALA A 51 11.41 -10.51 13.70
CA ALA A 51 10.52 -11.66 13.54
C ALA A 51 10.56 -12.29 12.13
N ILE A 52 11.24 -11.67 11.17
CA ILE A 52 11.31 -12.16 9.80
C ILE A 52 12.30 -13.30 9.70
N ASP A 53 11.82 -14.44 9.22
CA ASP A 53 12.62 -15.62 8.92
C ASP A 53 12.54 -15.91 7.42
N GLU A 54 13.70 -16.08 6.77
CA GLU A 54 13.77 -16.39 5.34
C GLU A 54 13.12 -17.74 5.00
N THR A 55 12.98 -18.65 5.96
CA THR A 55 12.30 -19.93 5.78
C THR A 55 10.77 -19.82 5.74
N MET A 56 10.20 -18.67 6.15
CA MET A 56 8.76 -18.45 6.09
C MET A 56 8.24 -18.45 4.64
N PRO A 57 7.01 -18.94 4.41
CA PRO A 57 6.31 -18.78 3.14
C PRO A 57 6.28 -17.32 2.68
N LEU A 58 6.36 -17.10 1.36
CA LEU A 58 6.42 -15.75 0.77
C LEU A 58 5.27 -14.83 1.24
N TRP A 59 4.04 -15.36 1.36
CA TRP A 59 2.89 -14.58 1.80
C TRP A 59 3.01 -14.11 3.27
N GLN A 60 3.61 -14.92 4.15
CA GLN A 60 3.87 -14.54 5.54
C GLN A 60 4.94 -13.46 5.59
N ARG A 61 6.04 -13.64 4.86
CA ARG A 61 7.10 -12.63 4.75
C ARG A 61 6.55 -11.31 4.23
N ALA A 62 5.70 -11.32 3.21
CA ALA A 62 5.04 -10.12 2.70
C ALA A 62 4.13 -9.47 3.75
N ALA A 63 3.38 -10.26 4.54
CA ALA A 63 2.54 -9.73 5.61
C ALA A 63 3.36 -9.05 6.71
N VAL A 64 4.49 -9.66 7.12
CA VAL A 64 5.41 -9.04 8.10
C VAL A 64 6.09 -7.81 7.50
N PHE A 65 6.43 -7.82 6.22
CA PHE A 65 7.02 -6.66 5.51
C PHE A 65 6.07 -5.47 5.59
N TRP A 66 4.80 -5.72 5.24
CA TRP A 66 3.74 -4.73 5.34
C TRP A 66 3.65 -4.19 6.77
N LYS A 67 3.59 -5.07 7.77
CA LYS A 67 3.51 -4.67 9.18
C LYS A 67 4.67 -3.77 9.60
N ALA A 68 5.90 -4.12 9.22
CA ALA A 68 7.10 -3.35 9.54
C ALA A 68 7.04 -1.93 8.95
N ILE A 69 6.68 -1.81 7.66
CA ILE A 69 6.55 -0.52 6.99
C ILE A 69 5.44 0.33 7.62
N TYR A 70 4.26 -0.26 7.84
CA TYR A 70 3.11 0.50 8.33
C TYR A 70 3.17 0.82 9.81
N ALA A 71 3.93 0.07 10.62
CA ALA A 71 4.24 0.46 11.99
C ALA A 71 4.97 1.83 12.01
N MET A 72 5.95 2.01 11.13
CA MET A 72 6.63 3.30 10.95
C MET A 72 5.68 4.40 10.44
N VAL A 73 4.76 4.05 9.52
CA VAL A 73 3.74 5.00 9.05
C VAL A 73 2.82 5.48 10.18
N VAL A 74 2.43 4.60 11.10
CA VAL A 74 1.66 4.98 12.31
C VAL A 74 2.46 5.96 13.17
N SER A 75 3.75 5.69 13.39
CA SER A 75 4.65 6.58 14.12
C SER A 75 4.75 7.96 13.44
N TYR A 76 4.91 8.00 12.12
CA TYR A 76 4.96 9.24 11.35
C TYR A 76 3.65 10.02 11.36
N ARG A 77 2.49 9.35 11.33
CA ARG A 77 1.19 10.02 11.44
C ARG A 77 1.03 10.77 12.75
N LYS A 78 1.58 10.24 13.84
CA LYS A 78 1.59 10.90 15.16
C LYS A 78 2.60 12.05 15.22
N GLN A 79 3.77 11.88 14.60
CA GLN A 79 4.86 12.85 14.64
C GLN A 79 4.65 14.04 13.68
N TYR A 80 4.01 13.80 12.54
CA TYR A 80 3.84 14.77 11.45
C TYR A 80 2.36 14.98 11.14
N PRO A 81 1.63 15.76 11.96
CA PRO A 81 0.19 15.96 11.79
C PRO A 81 -0.20 16.68 10.49
N ASN A 82 0.77 17.33 9.83
CA ASN A 82 0.55 18.03 8.56
C ASN A 82 0.76 17.13 7.33
N TRP A 83 1.17 15.88 7.50
CA TRP A 83 1.27 14.93 6.39
C TRP A 83 -0.11 14.41 6.01
N LEU A 84 -0.29 14.09 4.73
CA LEU A 84 -1.54 13.58 4.19
C LEU A 84 -1.49 12.06 4.11
N PHE A 85 -2.52 11.39 4.61
CA PHE A 85 -2.61 9.93 4.65
C PHE A 85 -3.90 9.49 3.97
N TYR A 86 -3.78 8.71 2.91
CA TYR A 86 -4.89 8.25 2.08
C TYR A 86 -4.87 6.72 1.96
N ARG A 87 -6.04 6.08 1.95
CA ARG A 87 -6.11 4.65 1.60
C ARG A 87 -6.12 4.50 0.08
N TYR A 88 -5.37 3.53 -0.42
CA TYR A 88 -5.30 3.19 -1.83
C TYR A 88 -6.67 2.79 -2.36
N GLU A 89 -7.42 2.02 -1.57
CA GLU A 89 -8.73 1.47 -1.93
C GLU A 89 -9.73 2.60 -2.23
N ASP A 90 -9.76 3.63 -1.37
CA ASP A 90 -10.65 4.78 -1.53
C ASP A 90 -10.31 5.58 -2.80
N LEU A 91 -9.01 5.82 -3.03
CA LEU A 91 -8.53 6.50 -4.24
C LEU A 91 -8.79 5.69 -5.51
N ALA A 92 -8.71 4.36 -5.44
CA ALA A 92 -8.93 3.49 -6.58
C ALA A 92 -10.43 3.38 -6.93
N LEU A 93 -11.33 3.36 -5.94
CA LEU A 93 -12.77 3.23 -6.14
C LEU A 93 -13.45 4.55 -6.54
N ALA A 94 -12.93 5.68 -6.08
CA ALA A 94 -13.44 7.01 -6.41
C ALA A 94 -12.30 7.95 -6.85
N PRO A 95 -11.66 7.69 -8.01
CA PRO A 95 -10.43 8.39 -8.39
C PRO A 95 -10.64 9.89 -8.60
N LEU A 96 -11.76 10.34 -9.18
CA LEU A 96 -11.97 11.78 -9.40
C LEU A 96 -12.13 12.54 -8.08
N GLU A 97 -12.94 12.00 -7.17
CA GLU A 97 -13.19 12.55 -5.85
C GLU A 97 -11.91 12.51 -4.99
N GLY A 98 -11.18 11.40 -5.05
CA GLY A 98 -9.91 11.21 -4.35
C GLY A 98 -8.84 12.20 -4.80
N PHE A 99 -8.60 12.33 -6.12
CA PHE A 99 -7.64 13.31 -6.64
C PHE A 99 -8.09 14.75 -6.43
N ARG A 100 -9.39 15.04 -6.49
CA ARG A 100 -9.92 16.38 -6.17
C ARG A 100 -9.63 16.76 -4.72
N SER A 101 -9.87 15.84 -3.78
CA SER A 101 -9.56 16.03 -2.36
C SER A 101 -8.06 16.21 -2.13
N LEU A 102 -7.24 15.37 -2.76
CA LEU A 102 -5.79 15.47 -2.68
C LEU A 102 -5.25 16.80 -3.23
N CYS A 103 -5.75 17.25 -4.38
CA CYS A 103 -5.39 18.56 -4.92
C CYS A 103 -5.78 19.68 -3.96
N GLN A 104 -6.97 19.62 -3.37
CA GLN A 104 -7.42 20.62 -2.39
C GLN A 104 -6.51 20.65 -1.16
N ASP A 105 -6.17 19.50 -0.59
CA ASP A 105 -5.29 19.41 0.59
C ASP A 105 -3.87 19.93 0.30
N LEU A 106 -3.40 19.75 -0.93
CA LEU A 106 -2.10 20.25 -1.40
C LEU A 106 -2.17 21.70 -1.93
N ASN A 107 -3.33 22.35 -1.87
CA ASN A 107 -3.58 23.68 -2.44
C ASN A 107 -3.19 23.77 -3.93
N LEU A 108 -3.50 22.72 -4.68
CA LEU A 108 -3.33 22.59 -6.13
C LEU A 108 -4.68 22.76 -6.84
N GLU A 109 -4.64 23.37 -8.02
CA GLU A 109 -5.84 23.54 -8.84
C GLU A 109 -6.23 22.23 -9.54
N PHE A 110 -7.48 21.80 -9.33
CA PHE A 110 -8.07 20.68 -10.06
C PHE A 110 -8.74 21.18 -11.34
N THR A 111 -7.99 21.23 -12.43
CA THR A 111 -8.45 21.71 -13.74
C THR A 111 -9.14 20.63 -14.57
N ASP A 112 -9.87 21.03 -15.62
CA ASP A 112 -10.46 20.10 -16.59
C ASP A 112 -9.40 19.19 -17.23
N ASN A 113 -8.19 19.70 -17.47
CA ASN A 113 -7.10 18.90 -18.02
C ASN A 113 -6.67 17.79 -17.06
N VAL A 114 -6.56 18.08 -15.76
CA VAL A 114 -6.26 17.07 -14.72
C VAL A 114 -7.35 16.01 -14.68
N GLU A 115 -8.61 16.42 -14.72
CA GLU A 115 -9.75 15.51 -14.77
C GLU A 115 -9.68 14.55 -15.98
N GLN A 116 -9.38 15.07 -17.17
CA GLN A 116 -9.24 14.26 -18.38
C GLN A 116 -8.09 13.25 -18.28
N ILE A 117 -6.95 13.66 -17.70
CA ILE A 117 -5.82 12.76 -17.48
C ILE A 117 -6.20 11.63 -16.52
N ILE A 118 -6.85 11.95 -15.39
CA ILE A 118 -7.30 10.93 -14.43
C ILE A 118 -8.29 9.97 -15.09
N LYS A 119 -9.28 10.50 -15.84
CA LYS A 119 -10.21 9.66 -16.61
C LYS A 119 -9.48 8.73 -17.56
N HIS A 120 -8.51 9.24 -18.30
CA HIS A 120 -7.73 8.45 -19.26
C HIS A 120 -6.95 7.29 -18.61
N HIS A 121 -6.35 7.53 -17.44
CA HIS A 121 -5.45 6.57 -16.80
C HIS A 121 -6.13 5.60 -15.82
N ALA A 122 -7.20 6.03 -15.14
CA ALA A 122 -7.80 5.28 -14.03
C ALA A 122 -9.25 4.83 -14.26
N ILE A 123 -10.01 5.50 -15.16
CA ILE A 123 -11.45 5.23 -15.33
C ILE A 123 -11.77 4.59 -16.68
N ASN A 124 -11.27 5.17 -17.77
CA ASN A 124 -11.59 4.72 -19.12
C ASN A 124 -11.12 3.28 -19.31
N GLU A 125 -11.88 2.52 -20.11
CA GLU A 125 -11.50 1.14 -20.44
C GLU A 125 -10.09 1.08 -21.05
N LEU A 126 -9.39 0.01 -20.70
CA LEU A 126 -8.04 -0.23 -21.20
C LEU A 126 -8.12 -0.66 -22.67
N PRO A 127 -7.19 -0.20 -23.50
CA PRO A 127 -7.11 -0.67 -24.89
C PRO A 127 -6.78 -2.17 -24.91
N GLU A 128 -7.21 -2.86 -25.96
CA GLU A 128 -6.92 -4.30 -26.16
C GLU A 128 -5.41 -4.57 -26.21
N GLU A 129 -4.66 -3.65 -26.82
CA GLU A 129 -3.19 -3.66 -26.83
C GLU A 129 -2.66 -2.54 -25.95
N GLN A 130 -1.83 -2.90 -24.96
CA GLN A 130 -1.10 -1.95 -24.14
C GLN A 130 0.37 -1.93 -24.54
N ASP A 131 0.94 -0.73 -24.57
CA ASP A 131 2.38 -0.57 -24.73
C ASP A 131 3.10 -1.05 -23.46
N LEU A 132 3.62 -2.28 -23.52
CA LEU A 132 4.36 -2.89 -22.42
C LEU A 132 5.69 -2.17 -22.12
N ASN A 133 6.20 -1.33 -23.04
CA ASN A 133 7.41 -0.54 -22.85
C ASN A 133 7.13 0.84 -22.24
N SER A 134 5.87 1.25 -22.14
CA SER A 134 5.51 2.52 -21.51
C SER A 134 5.82 2.48 -20.01
N HIS A 135 6.56 3.48 -19.53
CA HIS A 135 6.74 3.71 -18.10
C HIS A 135 5.43 4.13 -17.40
N VAL A 136 4.45 4.62 -18.16
CA VAL A 136 3.12 4.99 -17.67
C VAL A 136 2.16 3.86 -18.00
N LYS A 137 1.94 2.98 -17.01
CA LYS A 137 0.97 1.89 -17.12
C LYS A 137 -0.43 2.45 -16.89
N ARG A 138 -1.36 2.14 -17.79
CA ARG A 138 -2.80 2.38 -17.57
C ARG A 138 -3.37 1.16 -16.85
N PHE A 139 -4.19 1.39 -15.82
CA PHE A 139 -4.71 0.30 -15.02
C PHE A 139 -6.09 0.63 -14.44
N ARG A 140 -7.03 -0.31 -14.52
CA ARG A 140 -8.35 -0.21 -13.89
C ARG A 140 -8.27 -0.66 -12.44
N SER A 141 -7.62 0.18 -11.63
CA SER A 141 -7.39 -0.10 -10.21
C SER A 141 -8.67 -0.44 -9.47
N ASP A 142 -9.78 0.23 -9.79
CA ASP A 142 -11.13 -0.01 -9.28
C ASP A 142 -11.58 -1.48 -9.44
N LYS A 143 -11.27 -2.11 -10.57
CA LYS A 143 -11.66 -3.50 -10.85
C LYS A 143 -10.85 -4.52 -10.07
N HIS A 144 -9.67 -4.14 -9.56
CA HIS A 144 -8.68 -5.06 -8.99
C HIS A 144 -8.43 -4.85 -7.49
N VAL A 145 -9.08 -3.87 -6.86
CA VAL A 145 -8.91 -3.54 -5.43
C VAL A 145 -9.09 -4.77 -4.54
N TYR A 146 -10.07 -5.61 -4.88
CA TYR A 146 -10.49 -6.75 -4.06
C TYR A 146 -10.14 -8.12 -4.66
N ASP A 147 -9.28 -8.18 -5.68
CA ASP A 147 -8.86 -9.45 -6.31
C ASP A 147 -8.39 -10.49 -5.28
N TRP A 148 -7.70 -10.01 -4.23
CA TRP A 148 -7.17 -10.86 -3.17
C TRP A 148 -8.25 -11.71 -2.47
N LYS A 149 -9.52 -11.26 -2.44
CA LYS A 149 -10.65 -12.03 -1.87
C LYS A 149 -10.96 -13.29 -2.69
N GLN A 150 -10.61 -13.31 -3.97
CA GLN A 150 -10.84 -14.44 -4.87
C GLN A 150 -9.65 -15.40 -4.94
N PHE A 151 -8.43 -14.89 -4.75
CA PHE A 151 -7.20 -15.65 -5.00
C PHE A 151 -6.47 -16.11 -3.73
N LEU A 152 -6.70 -15.48 -2.59
CA LEU A 152 -6.16 -15.95 -1.31
C LEU A 152 -7.13 -16.92 -0.65
N GLU A 153 -6.60 -17.98 -0.05
CA GLU A 153 -7.41 -18.91 0.73
C GLU A 153 -7.91 -18.23 2.01
N GLN A 154 -9.07 -18.65 2.51
CA GLN A 154 -9.64 -18.05 3.72
C GLN A 154 -8.71 -18.18 4.94
N GLU A 155 -8.02 -19.32 5.07
CA GLU A 155 -7.03 -19.53 6.12
C GLU A 155 -5.84 -18.58 5.97
N GLN A 156 -5.38 -18.32 4.75
CA GLN A 156 -4.33 -17.33 4.48
C GLN A 156 -4.79 -15.93 4.83
N ILE A 157 -6.01 -15.52 4.46
CA ILE A 157 -6.56 -14.20 4.80
C ILE A 157 -6.60 -14.01 6.31
N LEU A 158 -7.06 -15.01 7.06
CA LEU A 158 -7.10 -14.98 8.53
C LEU A 158 -5.69 -14.98 9.16
N ALA A 159 -4.74 -15.72 8.60
CA ALA A 159 -3.37 -15.72 9.08
C ALA A 159 -2.67 -14.38 8.79
N ILE A 160 -2.86 -13.82 7.59
CA ILE A 160 -2.36 -12.50 7.22
C ILE A 160 -2.95 -11.44 8.17
N ARG A 161 -4.27 -11.49 8.44
CA ARG A 161 -4.92 -10.65 9.45
C ARG A 161 -4.18 -10.67 10.77
N HIS A 162 -3.98 -11.88 11.29
CA HIS A 162 -3.37 -12.07 12.59
C HIS A 162 -1.93 -11.52 12.63
N ILE A 163 -1.17 -11.72 11.54
CA ILE A 163 0.19 -11.19 11.41
C ILE A 163 0.17 -9.66 11.42
N THR A 164 -0.70 -9.03 10.62
CA THR A 164 -0.68 -7.59 10.38
C THR A 164 -1.31 -6.80 11.52
N GLU A 165 -2.15 -7.43 12.34
CA GLU A 165 -2.62 -6.82 13.57
C GLU A 165 -1.53 -6.69 14.64
N PRO A 166 -1.55 -5.61 15.45
CA PRO A 166 -2.59 -4.56 15.57
C PRO A 166 -2.45 -3.38 14.59
N ILE A 167 -1.45 -3.35 13.71
CA ILE A 167 -1.14 -2.18 12.88
C ILE A 167 -2.24 -1.91 11.84
N ALA A 168 -2.89 -2.95 11.31
CA ALA A 168 -3.93 -2.80 10.31
C ALA A 168 -5.17 -2.07 10.86
N SER A 169 -5.49 -2.29 12.14
CA SER A 169 -6.63 -1.65 12.83
C SER A 169 -6.53 -0.11 12.94
N GLU A 170 -5.34 0.48 12.76
CA GLU A 170 -5.15 1.93 12.71
C GLU A 170 -5.64 2.57 11.39
N PHE A 171 -5.91 1.73 10.37
CA PHE A 171 -6.26 2.17 9.01
C PHE A 171 -7.55 1.52 8.47
N TYR A 172 -7.91 0.33 8.94
CA TYR A 172 -9.01 -0.47 8.41
C TYR A 172 -9.93 -0.97 9.53
N GLY A 173 -11.23 -0.98 9.28
CA GLY A 173 -12.25 -1.53 10.18
C GLY A 173 -12.73 -2.93 9.77
N GLU A 174 -13.65 -3.52 10.55
CA GLU A 174 -14.20 -4.86 10.27
C GLU A 174 -14.88 -4.98 8.89
N GLY A 175 -15.43 -3.88 8.35
CA GLY A 175 -16.08 -3.87 7.03
C GLY A 175 -15.13 -3.85 5.84
N ASP A 176 -13.83 -3.62 6.06
CA ASP A 176 -12.82 -3.60 5.00
C ASP A 176 -12.25 -5.01 4.70
N TRP A 177 -12.62 -6.00 5.52
CA TRP A 177 -12.25 -7.42 5.39
C TRP A 177 -13.07 -8.16 4.34
#